data_AF-K2DHF3-F1
#
_entry.id   AF-K2DHF3-F1
#
_cell.length_a   1.000
_cell.length_b   1.000
_cell.length_c   1.000
_cell.angle_alpha   90.00
_cell.angle_beta   90.00
_cell.angle_gamma   90.00
#
_symmetry.space_group_name_H-M   'P 1'
#
loop_
_entity.id
_entity.type
_entity.pdbx_description
1 polymer ?
#
loop_
_entity_poly.entity_id
_entity_poly.type
_entity_poly.pdbx_seq_one_letter_code
_entity_poly.pdbx_strand_id
1 'polypeptide(L)' 'MAGKTGTASIPVEGHYDPNKTIASFIGFAPVKNPEFVMLVILDRPTTAIYGAETAAPIFFGIAQGLFTYFGISPDQ' A
#
# COMPACT_ATOMS: atom_id res chain seq x y z
N MET A 1 -8.67 6.18 7.80
CA MET A 1 -8.17 4.91 7.21
C MET A 1 -7.11 4.33 8.13
N ALA A 2 -6.94 3.00 8.17
CA ALA A 2 -5.85 2.36 8.93
C ALA A 2 -5.11 1.39 8.02
N GLY A 3 -3.79 1.26 8.22
CA GLY A 3 -2.98 0.39 7.39
C GLY A 3 -1.54 0.29 7.85
N LYS A 4 -0.78 -0.56 7.16
CA LYS A 4 0.62 -0.85 7.45
C LYS A 4 1.42 -0.91 6.15
N THR A 5 2.60 -0.30 6.20
CA THR A 5 3.61 -0.41 5.14
C THR A 5 4.40 -1.70 5.29
N GLY A 6 4.83 -2.26 4.16
CA GLY A 6 5.78 -3.35 4.07
C GLY A 6 6.85 -3.05 3.03
N THR A 7 8.10 -3.36 3.34
CA THR A 7 9.22 -3.31 2.39
C THR A 7 10.01 -4.60 2.58
N ALA A 8 10.01 -5.47 1.57
CA ALA A 8 10.69 -6.75 1.62
C ALA A 8 11.85 -6.76 0.63
N SER A 9 13.05 -7.15 1.08
CA SER A 9 14.19 -7.36 0.21
C SER A 9 13.99 -8.59 -0.68
N ILE A 10 14.39 -8.51 -1.95
CA ILE A 10 14.22 -9.61 -2.89
C ILE A 10 15.41 -10.58 -2.79
N PRO A 11 15.18 -11.89 -2.56
CA PRO A 11 16.26 -12.86 -2.56
C PRO A 11 16.76 -13.12 -3.98
N VAL A 12 18.07 -13.16 -4.14
CA VAL A 12 18.79 -13.50 -5.38
C VAL A 12 19.92 -14.45 -4.99
N GLU A 13 19.85 -15.71 -5.44
CA GLU A 13 20.94 -16.70 -5.29
C GLU A 13 21.63 -16.72 -3.91
N GLY A 14 20.83 -16.81 -2.84
CA GLY A 14 21.35 -16.93 -1.46
C GLY A 14 21.73 -15.61 -0.78
N HIS A 15 21.57 -14.46 -1.44
CA HIS A 15 21.71 -13.12 -0.86
C HIS A 15 20.48 -12.25 -1.17
N TYR A 16 20.46 -11.01 -0.71
CA TYR A 16 19.41 -10.04 -1.04
C TYR A 16 19.94 -8.99 -2.03
N ASP A 17 19.12 -8.61 -3.00
CA ASP A 17 19.43 -7.47 -3.88
C ASP A 17 19.33 -6.16 -3.08
N PRO A 18 20.42 -5.37 -2.95
CA PRO A 18 20.41 -4.15 -2.15
C PRO A 18 19.59 -3.01 -2.78
N ASN A 19 19.28 -3.11 -4.08
CA ASN A 19 18.62 -2.06 -4.84
C ASN A 19 17.18 -2.40 -5.21
N LYS A 20 16.73 -3.63 -4.94
CA LYS A 20 15.39 -4.10 -5.32
C LYS A 20 14.61 -4.61 -4.12
N THR A 21 13.40 -4.10 -4.01
CA THR A 21 12.45 -4.47 -2.96
C THR A 21 11.11 -4.82 -3.59
N ILE A 22 10.29 -5.51 -2.80
CA ILE A 22 8.84 -5.53 -2.96
C ILE A 22 8.29 -4.52 -1.98
N ALA A 23 7.71 -3.44 -2.51
CA ALA A 23 7.11 -2.37 -1.75
C ALA A 23 5.60 -2.61 -1.63
N SER A 24 5.05 -2.50 -0.43
CA SER A 24 3.63 -2.80 -0.21
C SER A 24 2.97 -1.91 0.83
N PHE A 25 1.65 -1.81 0.72
CA PHE A 25 0.79 -1.21 1.72
C PHE A 25 -0.50 -2.02 1.80
N ILE A 26 -0.88 -2.45 3.01
CA ILE A 26 -2.16 -3.07 3.28
C ILE A 26 -2.97 -2.17 4.20
N GLY A 27 -4.26 -2.02 3.95
CA GLY A 27 -5.12 -1.22 4.80
C GLY A 27 -6.60 -1.47 4.57
N PHE A 28 -7.40 -0.86 5.43
CA PHE A 28 -8.86 -0.92 5.36
C PHE A 28 -9.48 0.43 5.73
N ALA A 29 -10.72 0.64 5.31
CA ALA A 29 -11.49 1.83 5.65
C ALA A 29 -13.01 1.64 5.48
N PRO A 30 -13.84 2.45 6.17
CA PRO A 30 -13.53 3.27 7.36
C PRO A 30 -12.95 2.46 8.53
N VAL A 31 -12.39 3.13 9.54
CA VAL A 31 -11.76 2.41 10.68
C VAL A 31 -12.81 1.81 11.62
N LYS A 32 -13.90 2.53 11.85
CA LYS A 32 -14.96 2.11 12.78
C LYS A 32 -15.87 1.02 12.20
N ASN A 33 -16.22 1.15 10.93
CA ASN A 33 -17.02 0.18 10.18
C ASN A 33 -16.33 -0.09 8.82
N PRO A 34 -15.39 -1.05 8.74
CA PRO A 34 -14.65 -1.30 7.50
C PRO A 34 -15.54 -1.81 6.37
N GLU A 35 -15.51 -1.10 5.23
CA GLU A 35 -16.25 -1.45 4.01
C GLU A 35 -15.35 -2.12 2.97
N PHE A 36 -14.03 -1.86 3.03
CA PHE A 36 -13.06 -2.53 2.16
C PHE A 36 -11.72 -2.78 2.85
N VAL A 37 -11.02 -3.81 2.37
CA VAL A 37 -9.60 -4.06 2.60
C VAL A 37 -8.88 -4.06 1.25
N MET A 38 -7.68 -3.49 1.20
CA MET A 38 -6.90 -3.38 -0.02
C MET A 38 -5.42 -3.58 0.28
N LEU A 39 -4.76 -4.35 -0.60
CA LEU A 39 -3.33 -4.58 -0.62
C LEU A 39 -2.77 -4.05 -1.95
N VAL A 40 -1.89 -3.07 -1.86
CA VAL A 40 -1.11 -2.57 -3.00
C VAL A 40 0.29 -3.16 -2.91
N ILE A 41 0.74 -3.80 -3.98
CA ILE A 41 2.09 -4.35 -4.11
C ILE A 41 2.73 -3.76 -5.37
N LEU A 42 3.96 -3.28 -5.22
CA LEU A 42 4.83 -2.94 -6.33
C LEU A 42 6.04 -3.87 -6.30
N ASP A 43 6.21 -4.62 -7.38
CA ASP A 43 7.37 -5.46 -7.60
C ASP A 43 8.48 -4.63 -8.27
N ARG A 44 9.62 -4.47 -7.59
CA ARG A 44 10.81 -3.74 -8.06
C ARG A 44 10.49 -2.31 -8.54
N PRO A 45 9.90 -1.45 -7.69
CA PRO A 45 9.67 -0.05 -8.06
C PRO A 45 10.99 0.67 -8.34
N THR A 46 10.99 1.57 -9.32
CA THR A 46 12.20 2.31 -9.76
C THR A 46 12.30 3.73 -9.20
N THR A 47 11.21 4.29 -8.69
CA THR A 47 11.17 5.67 -8.18
C THR A 47 11.65 5.79 -6.73
N ALA A 48 11.40 4.78 -5.90
CA ALA A 48 11.91 4.63 -4.54
C ALA A 48 11.72 3.17 -4.07
N ILE A 49 12.53 2.71 -3.12
CA ILE A 49 12.50 1.30 -2.65
C ILE A 49 11.55 1.07 -1.47
N TYR A 50 11.13 2.11 -0.76
CA TYR A 50 10.32 1.97 0.44
C TYR A 50 8.82 1.99 0.12
N GLY A 51 8.06 1.10 0.76
CA GLY A 51 6.59 1.04 0.64
C GLY A 51 5.88 2.33 1.06
N ALA A 52 6.47 3.08 1.99
CA ALA A 52 5.93 4.37 2.43
C ALA A 52 5.97 5.45 1.33
N GLU A 53 6.95 5.39 0.43
CA GLU A 53 7.16 6.38 -0.63
C GLU A 53 6.48 5.98 -1.95
N THR A 54 6.07 4.72 -2.09
CA THR A 54 5.56 4.17 -3.35
C THR A 54 4.15 3.58 -3.20
N ALA A 55 4.00 2.44 -2.52
CA ALA A 55 2.73 1.74 -2.39
C ALA A 55 1.70 2.52 -1.54
N ALA A 56 2.14 3.26 -0.51
CA ALA A 56 1.23 4.02 0.35
C ALA A 56 0.51 5.17 -0.37
N PRO A 57 1.17 6.08 -1.12
CA PRO A 57 0.49 7.08 -1.94
C PRO A 57 -0.53 6.49 -2.91
N ILE A 58 -0.20 5.36 -3.55
CA ILE A 58 -1.11 4.65 -4.47
C ILE A 58 -2.35 4.15 -3.72
N PHE A 59 -2.17 3.53 -2.54
CA PHE A 59 -3.28 3.10 -1.70
C PHE A 59 -4.22 4.26 -1.41
N PHE A 60 -3.71 5.42 -0.99
CA PHE A 60 -4.54 6.57 -0.64
C PHE A 60 -5.27 7.16 -1.86
N GLY A 61 -4.62 7.21 -3.03
CA GLY A 61 -5.25 7.66 -4.27
C GLY A 61 -6.41 6.76 -4.71
N ILE A 62 -6.23 5.44 -4.67
CA ILE A 62 -7.30 4.48 -5.00
C ILE A 62 -8.41 4.53 -3.95
N ALA A 63 -8.04 4.59 -2.65
CA ALA A 63 -9.00 4.64 -1.56
C ALA A 63 -9.94 5.85 -1.68
N GLN A 64 -9.45 7.03 -2.08
CA GLN A 64 -10.32 8.19 -2.34
C GLN A 64 -11.41 7.88 -3.37
N GLY A 65 -11.05 7.20 -4.47
CA GLY A 65 -12.02 6.75 -5.46
C GLY A 65 -13.01 5.73 -4.92
N LEU A 66 -12.55 4.81 -4.06
CA LEU A 66 -13.41 3.81 -3.41
C LEU A 66 -14.42 4.44 -2.46
N PHE A 67 -14.05 5.49 -1.72
CA PHE A 67 -14.98 6.23 -0.87
C PHE A 67 -16.13 6.82 -1.69
N THR A 68 -15.84 7.42 -2.84
CA THR A 68 -16.87 7.92 -3.76
C THR A 68 -17.70 6.77 -4.35
N TYR A 69 -17.06 5.69 -4.79
CA TYR A 69 -17.74 4.55 -5.41
C TYR A 69 -18.72 3.85 -4.47
N PHE A 70 -18.34 3.63 -3.21
CA PHE A 70 -19.18 2.99 -2.21
C PHE A 70 -20.14 3.96 -1.50
N GLY A 71 -20.11 5.26 -1.83
CA GLY A 71 -20.93 6.27 -1.14
C GLY A 71 -20.57 6.42 0.34
N ILE A 72 -19.31 6.18 0.70
CA ILE A 72 -18.83 6.28 2.09
C ILE A 72 -18.60 7.75 2.39
N SER A 73 -19.37 8.29 3.33
CA SER A 73 -19.14 9.64 3.84
C SER A 73 -17.77 9.73 4.54
N PRO A 74 -17.02 10.82 4.37
CA PRO A 74 -15.83 11.07 5.16
C PRO A 74 -16.22 11.16 6.65
N ASP A 75 -15.74 10.22 7.46
CA ASP A 75 -15.70 10.41 8.90
C ASP A 75 -14.59 11.42 9.23
N GLN A 76 -14.84 12.31 10.20
CA GLN A 76 -13.82 13.25 10.71
C GLN A 76 -12.56 12.53 11.22
#